data_AF-A0A6L7XQ86-F1
#
_entry.id   AF-A0A6L7XQ86-F1
#
_cell.length_a   1.000
_cell.length_b   1.000
_cell.length_c   1.000
_cell.angle_alpha   90.00
_cell.angle_beta   90.00
_cell.angle_gamma   90.00
#
_symmetry.space_group_name_H-M   'P 1'
#
loop_
_entity.id
_entity.type
_entity.pdbx_description
1 polymer ?
#
loop_
_entity_poly.entity_id
_entity_poly.type
_entity_poly.pdbx_seq_one_letter_code
_entity_poly.pdbx_strand_id
1 'polypeptide(L)'
;MADVMKGVRVVEVAQFVLAPAAASILGDWGAEVIKVEHAQRGDAVRALSSYGVPADVDGVNFLWDPFNRGKRSVGIDLTIAEGREIVLELARRADVFITNYLPSARARLGIDVADIRAVNPDIVYGRGSAHGPQGVEADQGGFESTYWFRSGGGGGGARAGGGPGGGGGVLKKKAGPPAGAGGEGGGGGE
;
A
#
# COMPACT_ATOMS: atom_id res chain seq x y z
N MET A 1 -5.60 6.24 -24.24
CA MET A 1 -6.27 6.00 -22.95
C MET A 1 -7.69 5.57 -23.27
N ALA A 2 -8.22 4.52 -22.63
CA ALA A 2 -9.59 4.10 -22.89
C ALA A 2 -10.54 5.05 -22.14
N ASP A 3 -11.66 5.44 -22.75
CA ASP A 3 -12.63 6.38 -22.16
C ASP A 3 -13.92 5.66 -21.72
N VAL A 4 -13.84 4.36 -21.48
CA VAL A 4 -15.01 3.51 -21.16
C VAL A 4 -15.66 3.86 -19.82
N MET A 5 -14.92 4.52 -18.91
CA MET A 5 -15.38 5.04 -17.63
C MET A 5 -15.51 6.57 -17.63
N LYS A 6 -15.52 7.22 -18.80
CA LYS A 6 -15.68 8.66 -18.89
C LYS A 6 -17.00 9.10 -18.26
N GLY A 7 -16.91 10.11 -17.39
CA GLY A 7 -18.06 10.63 -16.64
C GLY A 7 -18.31 9.92 -15.31
N VAL A 8 -17.61 8.81 -15.02
CA VAL A 8 -17.67 8.15 -13.72
C VAL A 8 -16.78 8.88 -12.73
N ARG A 9 -17.29 9.16 -11.53
CA ARG A 9 -16.56 9.76 -10.42
C ARG A 9 -16.31 8.75 -9.31
N VAL A 10 -15.05 8.61 -8.93
CA VAL A 10 -14.57 7.70 -7.88
C VAL A 10 -14.04 8.51 -6.71
N VAL A 11 -14.50 8.20 -5.51
CA VAL A 11 -13.93 8.69 -4.25
C VAL A 11 -13.16 7.54 -3.59
N GLU A 12 -11.85 7.71 -3.48
CA GLU A 12 -10.96 6.75 -2.84
C GLU A 12 -10.57 7.23 -1.45
N VAL A 13 -11.01 6.52 -0.42
CA VAL A 13 -10.55 6.71 0.97
C VAL A 13 -9.76 5.46 1.35
N ALA A 14 -8.49 5.42 0.96
CA ALA A 14 -7.64 4.24 1.08
C ALA A 14 -6.17 4.61 1.30
N GLN A 15 -5.41 3.65 1.82
CA GLN A 15 -3.96 3.76 2.03
C GLN A 15 -3.20 2.63 1.32
N PHE A 16 -1.90 2.82 1.10
CA PHE A 16 -1.00 1.82 0.50
C PHE A 16 -1.34 1.48 -0.96
N VAL A 17 -1.62 0.21 -1.26
CA VAL A 17 -1.55 -0.32 -2.64
C VAL A 17 -2.87 -0.94 -3.12
N LEU A 18 -3.52 -1.81 -2.35
CA LEU A 18 -4.66 -2.64 -2.83
C LEU A 18 -5.78 -1.81 -3.51
N ALA A 19 -6.45 -0.96 -2.73
CA ALA A 19 -7.53 -0.10 -3.22
C ALA A 19 -7.01 1.02 -4.14
N PRO A 20 -5.86 1.68 -3.84
CA PRO A 20 -5.28 2.68 -4.73
C PRO A 20 -4.96 2.14 -6.13
N ALA A 21 -4.45 0.90 -6.26
CA ALA A 21 -4.19 0.26 -7.55
C ALA A 21 -5.48 0.06 -8.36
N ALA A 22 -6.54 -0.44 -7.71
CA ALA A 22 -7.84 -0.61 -8.35
C ALA A 22 -8.40 0.74 -8.86
N ALA A 23 -8.34 1.78 -8.05
CA ALA A 23 -8.78 3.12 -8.44
C ALA A 23 -7.93 3.72 -9.56
N SER A 24 -6.62 3.46 -9.58
CA SER A 24 -5.71 3.88 -10.67
C SER A 24 -6.14 3.28 -12.01
N ILE A 25 -6.51 2.00 -12.02
CA ILE A 25 -7.04 1.33 -13.23
C ILE A 25 -8.34 1.99 -13.70
N LEU A 26 -9.25 2.35 -12.79
CA LEU A 26 -10.47 3.09 -13.15
C LEU A 26 -10.14 4.46 -13.77
N GLY A 27 -9.14 5.14 -13.22
CA GLY A 27 -8.61 6.39 -13.79
C GLY A 27 -8.02 6.20 -15.19
N ASP A 28 -7.25 5.14 -15.41
CA ASP A 28 -6.72 4.77 -16.73
C ASP A 28 -7.82 4.48 -17.78
N TRP A 29 -9.00 4.09 -17.32
CA TRP A 29 -10.21 3.89 -18.14
C TRP A 29 -11.08 5.14 -18.27
N GLY A 30 -10.64 6.29 -17.75
CA GLY A 30 -11.25 7.60 -17.96
C GLY A 30 -12.12 8.11 -16.81
N ALA A 31 -12.15 7.44 -15.66
CA ALA A 31 -12.87 7.93 -14.48
C ALA A 31 -12.16 9.13 -13.84
N GLU A 32 -12.92 10.07 -13.26
CA GLU A 32 -12.37 11.07 -12.36
C GLU A 32 -12.16 10.45 -10.97
N VAL A 33 -10.90 10.31 -10.55
CA VAL A 33 -10.57 9.73 -9.25
C VAL A 33 -10.10 10.80 -8.29
N ILE A 34 -10.81 10.94 -7.17
CA ILE A 34 -10.44 11.81 -6.04
C ILE A 34 -9.96 10.92 -4.91
N LYS A 35 -8.66 11.00 -4.63
CA LYS A 35 -8.02 10.36 -3.48
C LYS A 35 -8.11 11.28 -2.27
N VAL A 36 -8.72 10.78 -1.21
CA VAL A 36 -8.76 11.43 0.11
C VAL A 36 -7.62 10.85 0.95
N GLU A 37 -6.71 11.72 1.34
CA GLU A 37 -5.58 11.39 2.21
C GLU A 37 -5.70 12.15 3.53
N HIS A 38 -5.02 11.72 4.59
CA HIS A 38 -5.03 12.50 5.82
C HIS A 38 -4.33 13.85 5.61
N ALA A 39 -4.93 14.93 6.10
CA ALA A 39 -4.49 16.32 5.83
C ALA A 39 -3.00 16.59 6.09
N GLN A 40 -2.44 16.07 7.19
CA GLN A 40 -1.02 16.28 7.53
C GLN A 40 -0.09 15.16 7.06
N ARG A 41 -0.43 13.90 7.35
CA ARG A 41 0.45 12.74 7.11
C ARG A 41 0.34 12.12 5.72
N GLY A 42 -0.70 12.46 4.95
CA GLY A 42 -0.98 11.85 3.66
C GLY A 42 -1.26 10.34 3.74
N ASP A 43 -1.14 9.66 2.59
CA ASP A 43 -1.05 8.20 2.50
C ASP A 43 0.26 7.69 3.12
N ALA A 44 0.19 6.56 3.81
CA ALA A 44 1.36 5.93 4.42
C ALA A 44 2.44 5.52 3.40
N VAL A 45 2.07 5.26 2.14
CA VAL A 45 3.03 4.93 1.08
C VAL A 45 4.00 6.10 0.81
N ARG A 46 3.59 7.34 1.06
CA ARG A 46 4.44 8.54 0.91
C ARG A 46 5.58 8.58 1.92
N ALA A 47 5.40 7.94 3.08
CA ALA A 47 6.43 7.86 4.12
C ALA A 47 7.43 6.72 3.86
N LEU A 48 7.14 5.79 2.95
CA LEU A 48 7.98 4.63 2.70
C LEU A 48 9.29 4.97 1.96
N SER A 49 9.36 6.12 1.29
CA SER A 49 10.63 6.62 0.72
C SER A 49 11.72 6.84 1.76
N SER A 50 11.35 7.03 3.03
CA SER A 50 12.28 7.14 4.15
C SER A 50 13.04 5.83 4.44
N TYR A 51 12.64 4.69 3.85
CA TYR A 51 13.31 3.39 3.99
C TYR A 51 14.39 3.12 2.92
N GLY A 52 14.91 4.17 2.27
CA GLY A 52 16.03 4.05 1.32
C GLY A 52 15.61 3.71 -0.11
N VAL A 53 14.31 3.75 -0.41
CA VAL A 53 13.82 3.79 -1.80
C VAL A 53 13.78 5.26 -2.21
N PRO A 54 14.49 5.67 -3.27
CA PRO A 54 14.46 7.05 -3.74
C PRO A 54 13.00 7.51 -3.93
N ALA A 55 12.63 8.60 -3.24
CA ALA A 55 11.29 9.17 -3.33
C ALA A 55 10.96 9.68 -4.73
N ASP A 56 12.01 10.06 -5.47
CA ASP A 56 11.96 10.65 -6.78
C ASP A 56 13.25 10.28 -7.51
N VAL A 57 13.14 9.72 -8.71
CA VAL A 57 14.23 9.65 -9.68
C VAL A 57 13.70 10.24 -10.97
N ASP A 58 14.31 11.33 -11.41
CA ASP A 58 13.92 12.06 -12.63
C ASP A 58 12.42 12.46 -12.67
N GLY A 59 11.84 12.83 -11.53
CA GLY A 59 10.43 13.24 -11.40
C GLY A 59 9.46 12.08 -11.20
N VAL A 60 9.95 10.84 -11.04
CA VAL A 60 9.14 9.63 -10.84
C VAL A 60 9.23 9.15 -9.41
N ASN A 61 8.09 9.07 -8.73
CA ASN A 61 7.98 8.44 -7.42
C ASN A 61 7.55 6.98 -7.56
N PHE A 62 8.50 6.06 -7.52
CA PHE A 62 8.28 4.63 -7.74
C PHE A 62 7.36 3.95 -6.71
N LEU A 63 7.15 4.56 -5.55
CA LEU A 63 6.23 4.03 -4.54
C LEU A 63 4.80 4.60 -4.69
N TRP A 64 4.68 5.76 -5.33
CA TRP A 64 3.43 6.51 -5.46
C TRP A 64 2.79 6.34 -6.84
N ASP A 65 3.53 6.64 -7.90
CA ASP A 65 3.02 6.79 -9.27
C ASP A 65 2.38 5.52 -9.83
N PRO A 66 2.90 4.30 -9.57
CA PRO A 66 2.27 3.07 -10.05
C PRO A 66 0.82 2.89 -9.57
N PHE A 67 0.47 3.50 -8.45
CA PHE A 67 -0.84 3.33 -7.81
C PHE A 67 -1.65 4.61 -7.76
N ASN A 68 -1.08 5.77 -8.06
CA ASN A 68 -1.75 7.06 -7.85
C ASN A 68 -1.61 8.08 -8.99
N ARG A 69 -1.00 7.71 -10.12
CA ARG A 69 -0.98 8.55 -11.34
C ARG A 69 -2.40 9.01 -11.72
N GLY A 70 -2.49 10.23 -12.26
CA GLY A 70 -3.75 10.78 -12.81
C GLY A 70 -4.84 11.13 -11.78
N LYS A 71 -4.70 10.74 -10.52
CA LYS A 71 -5.66 11.06 -9.46
C LYS A 71 -5.53 12.50 -9.00
N ARG A 72 -6.67 13.10 -8.61
CA ARG A 72 -6.70 14.35 -7.83
C ARG A 72 -6.60 13.97 -6.35
N SER A 73 -5.74 14.61 -5.59
CA SER A 73 -5.60 14.36 -4.15
C SER A 73 -6.14 15.53 -3.32
N VAL A 74 -6.80 15.21 -2.21
CA VAL A 74 -7.23 16.18 -1.18
C VAL A 74 -6.90 15.65 0.21
N GLY A 75 -6.33 16.52 1.04
CA GLY A 75 -6.02 16.23 2.44
C GLY A 75 -7.22 16.53 3.35
N ILE A 76 -7.79 15.51 3.99
CA ILE A 76 -8.93 15.61 4.91
C ILE A 76 -8.66 14.78 6.15
N ASP A 77 -8.87 15.36 7.34
CA ASP A 77 -8.85 14.61 8.59
C ASP A 77 -10.23 14.03 8.89
N LEU A 78 -10.39 12.72 8.70
CA LEU A 78 -11.65 12.00 8.96
C LEU A 78 -11.94 11.76 10.45
N THR A 79 -11.04 12.13 11.36
CA THR A 79 -11.25 11.97 12.80
C THR A 79 -12.09 13.09 13.42
N ILE A 80 -12.29 14.19 12.69
CA ILE A 80 -13.16 15.31 13.06
C ILE A 80 -14.45 15.31 12.25
N ALA A 81 -15.51 15.90 12.80
CA ALA A 81 -16.84 15.87 12.21
C ALA A 81 -16.88 16.55 10.83
N GLU A 82 -16.22 17.69 10.70
CA GLU A 82 -16.16 18.49 9.48
C GLU A 82 -15.47 17.74 8.34
N GLY A 83 -14.41 16.99 8.65
CA GLY A 83 -13.72 16.17 7.65
C GLY A 83 -14.57 15.00 7.18
N ARG A 84 -15.32 14.36 8.08
CA ARG A 84 -16.30 13.34 7.71
C ARG A 84 -17.39 13.92 6.81
N GLU A 85 -17.93 15.09 7.14
CA GLU A 85 -18.95 15.77 6.33
C GLU A 85 -18.44 16.02 4.90
N ILE A 86 -17.21 16.52 4.74
CA ILE A 86 -16.64 16.75 3.40
C ILE A 86 -16.57 15.44 2.60
N VAL A 87 -16.18 14.32 3.22
CA VAL A 87 -16.12 13.02 2.52
C VAL A 87 -17.52 12.53 2.15
N LEU A 88 -18.52 12.74 2.99
CA LEU A 88 -19.92 12.42 2.68
C LEU A 88 -20.45 13.30 1.53
N GLU A 89 -20.07 14.58 1.47
CA GLU A 89 -20.39 15.47 0.34
C GLU A 89 -19.77 15.00 -0.98
N LEU A 90 -18.52 14.53 -0.94
CA LEU A 90 -17.86 13.93 -2.09
C LEU A 90 -18.58 12.65 -2.54
N ALA A 91 -18.92 11.77 -1.58
CA ALA A 91 -19.62 10.52 -1.86
C ALA A 91 -21.04 10.73 -2.41
N ARG A 92 -21.74 11.79 -2.00
CA ARG A 92 -23.07 12.14 -2.53
C ARG A 92 -23.08 12.32 -4.06
N ARG A 93 -21.96 12.73 -4.64
CA ARG A 93 -21.81 13.03 -6.06
C ARG A 93 -20.94 12.02 -6.80
N ALA A 94 -20.56 10.93 -6.15
CA ALA A 94 -19.70 9.90 -6.70
C ALA A 94 -20.52 8.69 -7.13
N ASP A 95 -20.04 7.98 -8.14
CA ASP A 95 -20.62 6.71 -8.59
C ASP A 95 -20.00 5.53 -7.85
N VAL A 96 -18.74 5.68 -7.44
CA VAL A 96 -17.97 4.64 -6.75
C VAL A 96 -17.27 5.21 -5.52
N PHE A 97 -17.38 4.51 -4.39
CA PHE A 97 -16.58 4.74 -3.21
C PHE A 97 -15.67 3.53 -2.97
N ILE A 98 -14.36 3.73 -2.84
CA ILE A 98 -13.39 2.64 -2.65
C ILE A 98 -12.61 2.86 -1.36
N THR A 99 -12.48 1.80 -0.57
CA THR A 99 -11.68 1.81 0.66
C THR A 99 -10.98 0.49 0.93
N ASN A 100 -9.87 0.51 1.67
CA ASN A 100 -9.26 -0.68 2.26
C ASN A 100 -9.11 -0.60 3.78
N TYR A 101 -9.82 0.33 4.43
CA TYR A 101 -9.88 0.41 5.88
C TYR A 101 -10.59 -0.82 6.47
N LEU A 102 -10.09 -1.30 7.60
CA LEU A 102 -10.68 -2.42 8.35
C LEU A 102 -12.07 -2.07 8.88
N PRO A 103 -12.97 -3.06 9.11
CA PRO A 103 -14.32 -2.83 9.62
C PRO A 103 -14.42 -1.86 10.81
N SER A 104 -13.64 -2.07 11.86
CA SER A 104 -13.64 -1.20 13.04
C SER A 104 -13.20 0.23 12.71
N ALA A 105 -12.22 0.38 11.81
CA ALA A 105 -11.77 1.69 11.36
C ALA A 105 -12.83 2.40 10.53
N ARG A 106 -13.54 1.71 9.63
CA ARG A 106 -14.63 2.30 8.83
C ARG A 106 -15.79 2.76 9.71
N ALA A 107 -16.19 1.93 10.67
CA ALA A 107 -17.22 2.28 11.64
C ALA A 107 -16.83 3.52 12.47
N ARG A 108 -15.58 3.56 12.96
CA ARG A 108 -15.08 4.71 13.74
C ARG A 108 -15.01 6.00 12.91
N LEU A 109 -14.61 5.90 11.64
CA LEU A 109 -14.49 7.05 10.73
C LEU A 109 -15.84 7.44 10.10
N GLY A 110 -16.89 6.63 10.30
CA GLY A 110 -18.23 6.87 9.74
C GLY A 110 -18.25 6.84 8.21
N ILE A 111 -17.53 5.88 7.63
CA ILE A 111 -17.43 5.65 6.19
C ILE A 111 -17.83 4.21 5.81
N ASP A 112 -18.54 3.47 6.67
CA ASP A 112 -18.98 2.13 6.30
C ASP A 112 -20.14 2.20 5.28
N VAL A 113 -20.52 1.05 4.73
CA VAL A 113 -21.51 0.96 3.65
C VAL A 113 -22.80 1.72 3.97
N ALA A 114 -23.29 1.61 5.21
CA ALA A 114 -24.51 2.28 5.64
C ALA A 114 -24.34 3.82 5.69
N ASP A 115 -23.21 4.32 6.19
CA ASP A 115 -22.92 5.76 6.25
C ASP A 115 -22.90 6.38 4.85
N ILE A 116 -22.20 5.73 3.92
CA ILE A 116 -22.06 6.22 2.55
C ILE A 116 -23.39 6.11 1.79
N ARG A 117 -24.14 5.02 1.98
CA ARG A 117 -25.45 4.87 1.32
C ARG A 117 -26.55 5.74 1.90
N ALA A 118 -26.40 6.22 3.14
CA ALA A 118 -27.32 7.20 3.71
C ALA A 118 -27.33 8.51 2.92
N VAL A 119 -26.21 8.89 2.30
CA VAL A 119 -26.11 10.09 1.44
C VAL A 119 -26.19 9.78 -0.05
N ASN A 120 -25.91 8.54 -0.46
CA ASN A 120 -26.00 8.10 -1.86
C ASN A 120 -26.43 6.62 -1.98
N PRO A 121 -27.73 6.33 -2.11
CA PRO A 121 -28.24 4.95 -2.17
C PRO A 121 -27.73 4.13 -3.37
N ASP A 122 -27.42 4.79 -4.49
CA ASP A 122 -27.05 4.15 -5.76
C ASP A 122 -25.54 3.88 -5.89
N ILE A 123 -24.74 4.36 -4.94
CA ILE A 123 -23.27 4.25 -5.01
C ILE A 123 -22.78 2.80 -4.98
N VAL A 124 -21.80 2.52 -5.83
CA VAL A 124 -21.03 1.28 -5.78
C VAL A 124 -19.99 1.40 -4.67
N TYR A 125 -20.10 0.56 -3.64
CA TYR A 125 -19.16 0.55 -2.52
C TYR A 125 -18.17 -0.61 -2.66
N GLY A 126 -16.93 -0.30 -3.03
CA GLY A 126 -15.82 -1.24 -3.11
C GLY A 126 -15.00 -1.26 -1.82
N ARG A 127 -14.76 -2.44 -1.25
CA ARG A 127 -13.82 -2.60 -0.13
C ARG A 127 -12.99 -3.86 -0.23
N GLY A 128 -11.75 -3.78 0.25
CA GLY A 128 -10.84 -4.94 0.31
C GLY A 128 -9.92 -4.91 1.53
N SER A 129 -9.68 -6.08 2.11
CA SER A 129 -8.73 -6.32 3.20
C SER A 129 -8.10 -7.70 3.02
N ALA A 130 -6.99 -7.98 3.70
CA ALA A 130 -6.27 -9.26 3.54
C ALA A 130 -7.13 -10.50 3.85
N HIS A 131 -8.08 -10.38 4.77
CA HIS A 131 -8.95 -11.48 5.21
C HIS A 131 -10.39 -11.39 4.66
N GLY A 132 -10.68 -10.36 3.87
CA GLY A 132 -12.04 -10.08 3.43
C GLY A 132 -12.96 -9.57 4.54
N PRO A 133 -14.25 -9.35 4.24
CA PRO A 133 -15.18 -8.68 5.14
C PRO A 133 -15.93 -9.62 6.12
N GLN A 134 -15.68 -10.93 6.06
CA GLN A 134 -16.42 -11.95 6.80
C GLN A 134 -15.48 -12.84 7.60
N GLY A 135 -16.00 -13.45 8.67
CA GLY A 135 -15.25 -14.36 9.54
C GLY A 135 -14.56 -13.67 10.70
N VAL A 136 -13.96 -14.49 11.58
CA VAL A 136 -13.38 -14.04 12.87
C VAL A 136 -12.14 -13.15 12.69
N GLU A 137 -11.52 -13.17 11.51
CA GLU A 137 -10.34 -12.39 11.17
C GLU A 137 -10.65 -11.15 10.32
N ALA A 138 -11.93 -10.83 10.09
CA ALA A 138 -12.33 -9.72 9.21
C ALA A 138 -11.76 -8.36 9.63
N ASP A 139 -11.48 -8.21 10.93
CA ASP A 139 -10.88 -7.00 11.52
C ASP A 139 -9.38 -7.12 11.79
N GLN A 140 -8.73 -8.21 11.33
CA GLN A 140 -7.29 -8.37 11.43
C GLN A 140 -6.58 -7.66 10.28
N GLY A 141 -5.53 -6.92 10.61
CA GLY A 141 -4.66 -6.30 9.63
C GLY A 141 -3.81 -7.34 8.92
N GLY A 142 -3.54 -7.11 7.63
CA GLY A 142 -2.65 -7.95 6.85
C GLY A 142 -2.10 -7.18 5.66
N PHE A 143 -0.88 -7.51 5.29
CA PHE A 143 -0.21 -6.98 4.10
C PHE A 143 -0.06 -8.10 3.07
N GLU A 144 0.60 -7.78 1.96
CA GLU A 144 0.85 -8.71 0.86
C GLU A 144 1.50 -10.02 1.34
N SER A 145 2.44 -9.98 2.29
CA SER A 145 3.04 -11.18 2.88
C SER A 145 2.01 -12.09 3.56
N THR A 146 1.04 -11.52 4.28
CA THR A 146 -0.06 -12.26 4.90
C THR A 146 -0.85 -13.03 3.86
N TYR A 147 -1.16 -12.39 2.72
CA TYR A 147 -1.84 -13.05 1.61
C TYR A 147 -0.97 -14.16 0.98
N TRP A 148 0.31 -13.92 0.71
CA TRP A 148 1.21 -14.90 0.10
C TRP A 148 1.38 -16.17 0.94
N PHE A 149 1.56 -16.03 2.25
CA PHE A 149 1.73 -17.21 3.10
C PHE A 149 0.42 -17.98 3.29
N ARG A 150 -0.72 -17.28 3.40
CA ARG A 150 -2.03 -17.92 3.62
C ARG A 150 -2.61 -18.56 2.36
N SER A 151 -2.30 -18.02 1.19
CA SER A 151 -2.69 -18.62 -0.11
C SER A 151 -1.86 -19.85 -0.49
N GLY A 152 -0.84 -20.20 0.31
CA GLY A 152 0.09 -21.29 0.01
C GLY A 152 1.24 -20.89 -0.94
N GLY A 153 1.25 -19.66 -1.46
CA GLY A 153 2.32 -19.15 -2.33
C GLY A 153 3.69 -19.13 -1.65
N GLY A 154 3.74 -18.84 -0.34
CA GLY A 154 4.97 -18.92 0.47
C GLY A 154 5.50 -20.34 0.68
N GLY A 155 4.68 -21.38 0.44
CA GLY A 155 5.07 -22.78 0.50
C GLY A 155 5.64 -23.31 -0.83
N GLY A 156 5.26 -22.71 -1.96
CA GLY A 156 5.70 -23.17 -3.30
C GLY A 156 7.16 -22.86 -3.65
N GLY A 157 7.78 -21.90 -2.95
CA GLY A 157 9.20 -21.55 -3.13
C GLY A 157 10.17 -22.39 -2.29
N ALA A 158 9.68 -23.16 -1.32
CA ALA A 158 10.49 -24.09 -0.57
C ALA A 158 10.79 -25.30 -1.46
N ARG A 159 12.01 -25.38 -2.01
CA ARG A 159 12.53 -26.65 -2.54
C ARG A 159 12.26 -27.72 -1.48
N ALA A 160 11.58 -28.80 -1.87
CA ALA A 160 11.25 -29.91 -0.99
C ALA A 160 12.51 -30.32 -0.20
N GLY A 161 12.54 -29.97 1.09
CA GLY A 161 13.68 -30.20 1.99
C GLY A 161 14.27 -28.97 2.70
N GLY A 162 13.95 -27.74 2.30
CA GLY A 162 14.36 -26.52 3.01
C GLY A 162 13.16 -25.87 3.69
N GLY A 163 13.18 -25.74 5.03
CA GLY A 163 12.19 -24.95 5.77
C GLY A 163 12.07 -23.52 5.23
N PRO A 164 11.00 -22.77 5.59
CA PRO A 164 10.70 -21.47 5.01
C PRO A 164 11.91 -20.54 5.14
N GLY A 165 12.60 -20.35 4.01
CA GLY A 165 13.89 -19.69 3.94
C GLY A 165 13.73 -18.21 4.16
N GLY A 166 14.17 -17.73 5.33
CA GLY A 166 14.54 -16.34 5.50
C GLY A 166 15.67 -16.01 4.54
N GLY A 167 15.34 -15.29 3.45
CA GLY A 167 16.29 -14.64 2.55
C GLY A 167 17.01 -13.49 3.25
N GLY A 168 17.69 -13.77 4.35
CA GLY A 168 18.65 -12.89 5.00
C GLY A 168 20.04 -13.37 4.64
N GLY A 169 20.49 -13.05 3.43
CA GLY A 169 21.90 -13.16 3.07
C GLY A 169 22.72 -12.13 3.84
N VAL A 170 22.88 -12.31 5.15
CA VAL A 170 23.94 -11.65 5.90
C VAL A 170 25.23 -12.15 5.27
N LEU A 171 25.91 -11.27 4.53
CA LEU A 171 27.29 -11.44 4.13
C LEU A 171 28.11 -11.66 5.42
N LYS A 172 28.23 -12.92 5.84
CA LYS A 172 29.17 -13.33 6.87
C LYS A 172 30.55 -13.03 6.32
N LYS A 173 31.12 -11.91 6.75
CA LYS A 173 32.53 -11.59 6.56
C LYS A 173 33.32 -12.74 7.20
N LYS A 174 33.76 -13.68 6.37
CA LYS A 174 34.48 -14.87 6.81
C LYS A 174 35.88 -14.42 7.20
N ALA A 175 36.07 -14.17 8.48
CA ALA A 175 37.39 -13.98 9.07
C ALA A 175 38.06 -15.35 9.21
N GLY A 176 39.26 -15.47 8.64
CA GLY A 176 40.24 -16.51 8.98
C GLY A 176 41.05 -16.98 7.76
N PRO A 177 42.30 -17.47 7.95
CA PRO A 177 42.99 -17.72 9.22
C PRO A 177 44.36 -16.99 9.34
N PRO A 178 45.00 -16.99 10.52
CA PRO A 178 46.42 -16.68 10.65
C PRO A 178 47.24 -17.98 10.46
N ALA A 179 48.23 -17.98 9.58
CA ALA A 179 49.40 -18.89 9.64
C ALA A 179 50.40 -18.54 8.55
N GLY A 180 51.66 -18.34 8.94
CA GLY A 180 52.79 -18.16 8.04
C GLY A 180 54.02 -17.64 8.78
N ALA A 181 54.59 -18.48 9.66
CA ALA A 181 55.92 -18.27 10.20
C ALA A 181 56.96 -18.99 9.32
N GLY A 182 58.11 -18.34 9.13
CA GLY A 182 59.31 -18.84 8.44
C GLY A 182 59.50 -18.18 7.08
N GLY A 183 60.58 -17.49 6.74
CA GLY A 183 61.89 -17.31 7.36
C GLY A 183 62.90 -17.07 6.22
N GLU A 184 63.89 -16.21 6.47
CA GLU A 184 65.08 -15.93 5.63
C GLU A 184 64.82 -15.12 4.34
N GLY A 185 65.60 -14.09 3.96
CA GLY A 185 66.77 -13.45 4.53
C GLY A 185 67.36 -12.45 3.51
N GLY A 186 68.12 -11.47 4.00
CA GLY A 186 69.20 -10.83 3.22
C GLY A 186 68.95 -9.45 2.59
N GLY A 187 69.60 -8.42 3.15
CA GLY A 187 70.45 -7.52 2.34
C GLY A 187 70.10 -6.02 2.28
N GLY A 188 70.83 -5.20 3.05
CA GLY A 188 71.61 -4.06 2.51
C GLY A 188 71.12 -2.61 2.71
N GLY A 189 71.89 -1.83 3.49
CA GLY A 189 72.10 -0.36 3.40
C GLY A 189 70.93 0.54 3.80
N GLU A 190 71.05 1.58 4.63
CA GLU A 190 72.16 2.34 5.24
C GLU A 190 71.75 2.76 6.67
#